data_AF-A0A7S1NUE3-F1
#
_entry.id   AF-A0A7S1NUE3-F1
#
_cell.length_a   1.000
_cell.length_b   1.000
_cell.length_c   1.000
_cell.angle_alpha   90.00
_cell.angle_beta   90.00
_cell.angle_gamma   90.00
#
_symmetry.space_group_name_H-M   'P 1'
#
loop_
_entity.id
_entity.type
_entity.pdbx_description
1 polymer ?
#
loop_
_entity_poly.entity_id
_entity_poly.type
_entity_poly.pdbx_seq_one_letter_code
_entity_poly.pdbx_strand_id
1 'polypeptide(L)'
;FGSSCKNWARLVESTWLWESLGKEFVELQFPQASEGSAKEKYRTVLTMHRIPCIKWQKQLSREFYLPCSREGHAACNVDDRILIYAGFCNDSDLLCLDPAGTEGWVALACDGQVPMPRYGHSLTSIGNRQALHFGGLSSGGYVGETNDLHSLTLGENWTTSVAAGHWKREEGTGCAPPRVGYHAAAYADAQGPTGQRLWIFGGIRDRRPQNELFSYHMPTNLWTKHTPLQSTSVVPKERFGCSAAVHNDSVFICGGYTGSGMFACMDGEDLSDVWIYSPGAEVWTPIARCNLVPRSLGRCHTMCLFGRKMIFFGGTTQTSNAINVLDLKTLDWHQPKQMGKSCGRISHTMTRVGTRLYIFGGCDFEQAPLRSCAIIDLMPENEDVEEEEEEEESLDLHSRIEMLVHTHPWLQLFPREVLLQLMSEMGEGAELPGADGMQLSENIPSNDADFEDLDEELGAPFGADDIEQVEQGNPLQDVVLEDMEEDSEVSEDEIDTD
;
A
#
# COMPACT_ATOMS: atom_id res chain seq x y z
N PHE A 1 17.15 -31.72 -33.25
CA PHE A 1 16.88 -30.59 -32.34
C PHE A 1 15.45 -30.09 -32.46
N GLY A 2 14.98 -29.58 -33.60
CA GLY A 2 13.60 -29.06 -33.74
C GLY A 2 12.45 -30.06 -33.46
N SER A 3 12.63 -31.35 -33.73
CA SER A 3 11.66 -32.40 -33.40
C SER A 3 11.64 -32.76 -31.91
N SER A 4 12.79 -32.72 -31.24
CA SER A 4 12.91 -32.92 -29.79
C SER A 4 12.27 -31.76 -29.02
N CYS A 5 12.45 -30.51 -29.46
CA CYS A 5 11.82 -29.35 -28.82
C CYS A 5 10.29 -29.34 -28.96
N LYS A 6 9.72 -29.75 -30.11
CA LYS A 6 8.26 -29.88 -30.27
C LYS A 6 7.65 -30.98 -29.40
N ASN A 7 8.36 -32.09 -29.21
CA ASN A 7 7.93 -33.14 -28.30
C ASN A 7 8.05 -32.72 -26.82
N TRP A 8 9.06 -31.91 -26.47
CA TRP A 8 9.18 -31.30 -25.14
C TRP A 8 8.10 -30.25 -24.88
N ALA A 9 7.81 -29.36 -25.84
CA ALA A 9 6.72 -28.39 -25.71
C ALA A 9 5.37 -29.11 -25.50
N ARG A 10 5.08 -30.17 -26.26
CA ARG A 10 3.90 -31.02 -26.03
C ARG A 10 3.90 -31.74 -24.68
N LEU A 11 5.08 -32.08 -24.15
CA LEU A 11 5.21 -32.70 -22.82
C LEU A 11 4.91 -31.68 -21.70
N VAL A 12 5.40 -30.45 -21.84
CA VAL A 12 5.17 -29.29 -20.94
C VAL A 12 3.73 -28.79 -21.04
N GLU A 13 3.03 -29.03 -22.15
CA GLU A 13 1.58 -28.77 -22.28
C GLU A 13 0.71 -29.92 -21.75
N SER A 14 1.29 -31.09 -21.50
CA SER A 14 0.53 -32.27 -21.11
C SER A 14 0.18 -32.26 -19.61
N THR A 15 -1.10 -32.39 -19.29
CA THR A 15 -1.61 -32.38 -17.91
C THR A 15 -1.04 -33.51 -17.05
N TRP A 16 -0.79 -34.69 -17.63
CA TRP A 16 -0.28 -35.86 -16.91
C TRP A 16 1.12 -35.64 -16.30
N LEU A 17 2.03 -34.91 -16.98
CA LEU A 17 3.38 -34.64 -16.49
C LEU A 17 3.32 -33.82 -15.19
N TRP A 18 2.46 -32.81 -15.21
CA TRP A 18 2.24 -31.93 -14.08
C TRP A 18 1.46 -32.61 -12.95
N GLU A 19 0.53 -33.50 -13.24
CA GLU A 19 -0.15 -34.33 -12.23
C GLU A 19 0.82 -35.29 -11.53
N SER A 20 1.82 -35.81 -12.25
CA SER A 20 2.87 -36.66 -11.68
C SER A 20 3.83 -35.88 -10.77
N LEU A 21 4.26 -34.69 -11.19
CA LEU A 21 5.08 -33.78 -10.36
C LEU A 21 4.27 -33.23 -9.16
N GLY A 22 2.97 -33.00 -9.36
CA GLY A 22 1.98 -32.64 -8.34
C GLY A 22 2.02 -33.51 -7.08
N LYS A 23 2.33 -34.81 -7.21
CA LYS A 23 2.39 -35.76 -6.10
C LYS A 23 3.66 -35.60 -5.25
N GLU A 24 4.79 -35.20 -5.83
CA GLU A 24 6.01 -34.88 -5.07
C GLU A 24 5.86 -33.57 -4.28
N PHE A 25 5.04 -32.63 -4.76
CA PHE A 25 4.77 -31.35 -4.09
C PHE A 25 3.93 -31.47 -2.81
N VAL A 26 3.26 -32.61 -2.56
CA VAL A 26 2.48 -32.85 -1.32
C VAL A 26 3.38 -32.90 -0.07
N GLU A 27 4.65 -33.28 -0.22
CA GLU A 27 5.61 -33.35 0.89
C GLU A 27 6.13 -31.96 1.33
N LEU A 28 5.89 -30.90 0.56
CA LEU A 28 6.36 -29.53 0.86
C LEU A 28 5.38 -28.72 1.75
N GLN A 29 4.36 -29.37 2.33
CA GLN A 29 3.39 -28.76 3.27
C GLN A 29 2.82 -27.41 2.81
N PHE A 30 2.19 -27.36 1.63
CA PHE A 30 1.53 -26.14 1.15
C PHE A 30 0.15 -25.96 1.81
N PRO A 31 -0.08 -24.92 2.62
CA PRO A 31 -1.43 -24.51 2.98
C PRO A 31 -1.98 -23.67 1.82
N GLN A 32 -3.10 -24.11 1.24
CA GLN A 32 -3.91 -23.30 0.31
C GLN A 32 -3.29 -22.97 -1.06
N ALA A 33 -2.74 -23.96 -1.77
CA ALA A 33 -2.82 -23.88 -3.23
C ALA A 33 -4.26 -24.22 -3.62
N SER A 34 -5.05 -23.21 -4.00
CA SER A 34 -6.37 -23.36 -4.61
C SER A 34 -6.35 -24.39 -5.75
N GLU A 35 -7.53 -24.86 -6.16
CA GLU A 35 -7.76 -25.81 -7.26
C GLU A 35 -7.26 -25.27 -8.62
N GLY A 36 -5.95 -25.09 -8.76
CA GLY A 36 -5.29 -24.68 -9.98
C GLY A 36 -4.86 -25.88 -10.80
N SER A 37 -4.75 -25.66 -12.11
CA SER A 37 -4.10 -26.59 -13.03
C SER A 37 -2.71 -26.94 -12.53
N ALA A 38 -2.24 -28.14 -12.82
CA ALA A 38 -0.93 -28.56 -12.37
C ALA A 38 0.23 -27.72 -12.98
N LYS A 39 -0.03 -27.02 -14.10
CA LYS A 39 0.83 -25.97 -14.67
C LYS A 39 0.94 -24.74 -13.76
N GLU A 40 -0.16 -24.26 -13.18
CA GLU A 40 -0.15 -23.12 -12.24
C GLU A 40 0.56 -23.47 -10.93
N LYS A 41 0.39 -24.70 -10.46
CA LYS A 41 1.14 -25.22 -9.30
C LYS A 41 2.64 -25.21 -9.55
N TYR A 42 3.07 -25.70 -10.72
CA TYR A 42 4.49 -25.65 -11.09
C TYR A 42 5.02 -24.23 -11.26
N ARG A 43 4.26 -23.34 -11.94
CA ARG A 43 4.63 -21.92 -12.07
C ARG A 43 4.84 -21.29 -10.69
N THR A 44 3.91 -21.52 -9.78
CA THR A 44 3.98 -21.02 -8.39
C THR A 44 5.26 -21.48 -7.71
N VAL A 45 5.59 -22.79 -7.79
CA VAL A 45 6.82 -23.35 -7.21
C VAL A 45 8.08 -22.74 -7.83
N LEU A 46 8.14 -22.62 -9.15
CA LEU A 46 9.28 -21.97 -9.82
C LEU A 46 9.46 -20.52 -9.36
N THR A 47 8.37 -19.76 -9.33
CA THR A 47 8.40 -18.36 -8.90
C THR A 47 8.87 -18.26 -7.45
N MET A 48 8.36 -19.09 -6.54
CA MET A 48 8.82 -19.14 -5.13
C MET A 48 10.33 -19.32 -4.98
N HIS A 49 10.99 -20.05 -5.89
CA HIS A 49 12.42 -20.31 -5.78
C HIS A 49 13.31 -19.23 -6.37
N ARG A 50 12.87 -18.53 -7.42
CA ARG A 50 13.77 -17.67 -8.20
C ARG A 50 13.38 -16.21 -8.29
N ILE A 51 12.10 -15.84 -8.20
CA ILE A 51 11.56 -14.48 -8.43
C ILE A 51 12.50 -13.60 -9.30
N PRO A 52 12.74 -13.96 -10.58
CA PRO A 52 13.69 -13.23 -11.43
C PRO A 52 13.13 -11.89 -11.92
N CYS A 53 11.81 -11.83 -12.15
CA CYS A 53 11.13 -10.69 -12.75
C CYS A 53 9.84 -10.38 -11.98
N ILE A 54 9.45 -9.10 -11.96
CA ILE A 54 8.16 -8.64 -11.48
C ILE A 54 7.52 -7.66 -12.46
N LYS A 55 6.19 -7.74 -12.64
CA LYS A 55 5.41 -6.80 -13.47
C LYS A 55 4.49 -5.98 -12.58
N TRP A 56 4.62 -4.66 -12.65
CA TRP A 56 3.66 -3.74 -12.04
C TRP A 56 2.39 -3.70 -12.87
N GLN A 57 1.25 -3.73 -12.18
CA GLN A 57 -0.07 -3.57 -12.77
C GLN A 57 -0.85 -2.54 -11.94
N LYS A 58 -1.57 -1.67 -12.64
CA LYS A 58 -2.57 -0.80 -12.00
C LYS A 58 -3.85 -1.58 -11.83
N GLN A 59 -4.46 -1.51 -10.65
CA GLN A 59 -5.82 -1.99 -10.51
C GLN A 59 -6.75 -0.97 -11.16
N LEU A 60 -7.39 -1.34 -12.26
CA LEU A 60 -8.50 -0.60 -12.86
C LEU A 60 -9.72 -0.76 -11.93
N SER A 61 -9.85 0.10 -10.93
CA SER A 61 -11.02 0.08 -10.05
C SER A 61 -12.25 0.54 -10.83
N ARG A 62 -13.30 -0.29 -10.89
CA ARG A 62 -14.65 0.18 -11.23
C ARG A 62 -15.27 0.86 -10.01
N GLU A 63 -16.00 1.95 -10.24
CA GLU A 63 -16.34 3.00 -9.26
C GLU A 63 -17.37 2.62 -8.17
N PHE A 64 -17.77 1.36 -8.02
CA PHE A 64 -18.92 1.03 -7.15
C PHE A 64 -18.66 1.27 -5.65
N TYR A 65 -17.43 1.08 -5.18
CA TYR A 65 -17.00 1.48 -3.83
C TYR A 65 -15.47 1.59 -3.77
N LEU A 66 -14.97 2.78 -3.42
CA LEU A 66 -13.55 3.07 -3.31
C LEU A 66 -13.22 3.37 -1.84
N PRO A 67 -12.35 2.60 -1.19
CA PRO A 67 -11.93 2.94 0.17
C PRO A 67 -11.30 4.33 0.18
N CYS A 68 -11.55 5.09 1.26
CA CYS A 68 -10.87 6.36 1.48
C CYS A 68 -9.34 6.18 1.53
N SER A 69 -8.63 7.27 1.26
CA SER A 69 -7.20 7.32 1.49
C SER A 69 -6.90 7.04 2.95
N ARG A 70 -5.95 6.14 3.21
CA ARG A 70 -5.66 5.66 4.57
C ARG A 70 -4.22 5.22 4.73
N GLU A 71 -3.66 5.49 5.90
CA GLU A 71 -2.34 5.02 6.32
C GLU A 71 -2.42 4.25 7.65
N GLY A 72 -1.44 3.40 7.93
CA GLY A 72 -1.38 2.64 9.17
C GLY A 72 -2.57 1.68 9.37
N HIS A 73 -3.32 1.37 8.32
CA HIS A 73 -4.32 0.33 8.32
C HIS A 73 -3.64 -1.04 8.33
N ALA A 74 -4.38 -2.08 8.71
CA ALA A 74 -3.89 -3.44 8.64
C ALA A 74 -4.61 -4.22 7.54
N ALA A 75 -3.91 -5.20 6.96
CA ALA A 75 -4.46 -6.05 5.92
C ALA A 75 -4.01 -7.50 6.11
N CYS A 76 -4.85 -8.45 5.69
CA CYS A 76 -4.50 -9.86 5.64
C CYS A 76 -5.22 -10.59 4.51
N ASN A 77 -4.70 -11.77 4.15
CA ASN A 77 -5.37 -12.69 3.23
C ASN A 77 -6.23 -13.68 4.02
N VAL A 78 -7.51 -13.76 3.68
CA VAL A 78 -8.41 -14.83 4.13
C VAL A 78 -9.14 -15.40 2.92
N ASP A 79 -9.01 -16.72 2.69
CA ASP A 79 -9.64 -17.44 1.58
C ASP A 79 -9.41 -16.80 0.20
N ASP A 80 -8.15 -16.47 -0.12
CA ASP A 80 -7.72 -15.82 -1.36
C ASP A 80 -8.35 -14.44 -1.60
N ARG A 81 -8.81 -13.79 -0.53
CA ARG A 81 -9.36 -12.43 -0.55
C ARG A 81 -8.57 -11.53 0.38
N ILE A 82 -8.54 -10.25 0.04
CA ILE A 82 -7.79 -9.25 0.79
C ILE A 82 -8.75 -8.54 1.71
N LEU A 83 -8.49 -8.60 3.01
CA LEU A 83 -9.20 -7.81 4.01
C LEU A 83 -8.34 -6.61 4.39
N ILE A 84 -8.95 -5.44 4.51
CA ILE A 84 -8.33 -4.26 5.13
C ILE A 84 -9.24 -3.75 6.25
N TYR A 85 -8.63 -3.25 7.32
CA TYR A 85 -9.37 -2.73 8.46
C TYR A 85 -8.82 -1.40 8.96
N ALA A 86 -9.73 -0.45 9.18
CA ALA A 86 -9.47 0.87 9.75
C ALA A 86 -8.26 1.58 9.10
N GLY A 87 -7.43 2.27 9.90
CA GLY A 87 -6.37 3.17 9.47
C GLY A 87 -6.58 4.60 9.97
N PHE A 88 -5.58 5.46 9.77
CA PHE A 88 -5.69 6.89 10.01
C PHE A 88 -6.48 7.50 8.85
N CYS A 89 -7.80 7.44 8.98
CA CYS A 89 -8.78 7.90 8.00
C CYS A 89 -10.13 8.14 8.68
N ASN A 90 -11.10 8.65 7.92
CA ASN A 90 -12.44 8.95 8.44
C ASN A 90 -13.36 7.71 8.51
N ASP A 91 -12.94 6.58 7.93
CA ASP A 91 -13.74 5.37 7.86
C ASP A 91 -13.20 4.28 8.80
N SER A 92 -14.10 3.45 9.32
CA SER A 92 -13.80 2.44 10.34
C SER A 92 -14.14 1.03 9.88
N ASP A 93 -14.09 0.84 8.57
CA ASP A 93 -14.73 -0.29 7.93
C ASP A 93 -13.78 -1.49 7.82
N LEU A 94 -14.38 -2.68 7.85
CA LEU A 94 -13.74 -3.89 7.36
C LEU A 94 -14.11 -4.04 5.88
N LEU A 95 -13.12 -3.90 5.00
CA LEU A 95 -13.35 -3.98 3.56
C LEU A 95 -12.68 -5.23 2.99
N CYS A 96 -13.33 -5.82 1.99
CA CYS A 96 -12.85 -6.98 1.26
C CYS A 96 -12.63 -6.62 -0.21
N LEU A 97 -11.54 -7.10 -0.77
CA LEU A 97 -11.30 -7.14 -2.22
C LEU A 97 -11.19 -8.58 -2.68
N ASP A 98 -11.99 -8.94 -3.67
CA ASP A 98 -11.84 -10.18 -4.44
C ASP A 98 -10.89 -9.94 -5.61
N PRO A 99 -9.69 -10.53 -5.63
CA PRO A 99 -8.76 -10.33 -6.73
C PRO A 99 -9.16 -11.05 -8.02
N ALA A 100 -10.01 -12.07 -7.94
CA ALA A 100 -10.56 -12.78 -9.09
C ALA A 100 -11.89 -12.18 -9.58
N GLY A 101 -12.55 -11.39 -8.72
CA GLY A 101 -13.83 -10.76 -8.98
C GLY A 101 -13.73 -9.49 -9.82
N THR A 102 -14.87 -9.07 -10.38
CA THR A 102 -15.00 -7.81 -11.14
C THR A 102 -15.62 -6.68 -10.32
N GLU A 103 -16.01 -6.94 -9.07
CA GLU A 103 -16.91 -6.09 -8.28
C GLU A 103 -16.23 -5.07 -7.35
N GLY A 104 -14.90 -4.93 -7.41
CA GLY A 104 -14.17 -3.92 -6.62
C GLY A 104 -14.16 -4.22 -5.11
N TRP A 105 -14.03 -3.18 -4.29
CA TRP A 105 -14.03 -3.31 -2.83
C TRP A 105 -15.46 -3.43 -2.30
N VAL A 106 -15.66 -4.23 -1.26
CA VAL A 106 -16.96 -4.42 -0.61
C VAL A 106 -16.81 -4.26 0.90
N ALA A 107 -17.70 -3.49 1.53
CA ALA A 107 -17.75 -3.39 2.98
C ALA A 107 -18.40 -4.63 3.60
N LEU A 108 -17.75 -5.20 4.60
CA LEU A 108 -18.23 -6.35 5.35
C LEU A 108 -18.92 -5.88 6.63
N ALA A 109 -20.17 -6.28 6.81
CA ALA A 109 -20.88 -6.07 8.06
C ALA A 109 -20.50 -7.16 9.06
N CYS A 110 -19.90 -6.77 10.19
CA CYS A 110 -19.57 -7.67 11.29
C CYS A 110 -20.23 -7.22 12.59
N ASP A 111 -20.58 -8.17 13.43
CA ASP A 111 -21.17 -7.93 14.75
C ASP A 111 -20.20 -8.30 15.89
N GLY A 112 -20.69 -8.25 17.13
CA GLY A 112 -19.91 -8.58 18.32
C GLY A 112 -19.11 -7.40 18.87
N GLN A 113 -17.93 -7.70 19.42
CA GLN A 113 -17.05 -6.74 20.07
C GLN A 113 -16.08 -6.12 19.04
N VAL A 114 -16.62 -5.35 18.10
CA VAL A 114 -15.83 -4.71 17.05
C VAL A 114 -14.77 -3.78 17.69
N PRO A 115 -13.47 -3.92 17.33
CA PRO A 115 -12.44 -3.01 17.82
C PRO A 115 -12.76 -1.56 17.50
N MET A 116 -12.38 -0.63 18.39
CA MET A 116 -12.48 0.79 18.05
C MET A 116 -11.54 1.16 16.90
N PRO A 117 -11.91 2.15 16.06
CA PRO A 117 -11.09 2.60 14.94
C PRO A 117 -9.73 3.08 15.40
N ARG A 118 -8.68 2.67 14.70
CA ARG A 118 -7.29 2.92 15.08
C ARG A 118 -6.34 2.70 13.91
N TYR A 119 -5.09 3.08 14.11
CA TYR A 119 -4.02 2.92 13.13
C TYR A 119 -2.74 2.36 13.79
N GLY A 120 -1.81 1.86 12.98
CA GLY A 120 -0.63 1.15 13.47
C GLY A 120 -0.96 -0.15 14.22
N HIS A 121 -2.14 -0.73 13.98
CA HIS A 121 -2.51 -2.04 14.54
C HIS A 121 -2.07 -3.15 13.58
N SER A 122 -2.13 -4.40 14.03
CA SER A 122 -1.90 -5.58 13.17
C SER A 122 -3.18 -6.35 12.94
N LEU A 123 -3.34 -6.91 11.74
CA LEU A 123 -4.36 -7.88 11.38
C LEU A 123 -3.66 -9.10 10.78
N THR A 124 -3.71 -10.24 11.45
CA THR A 124 -2.94 -11.43 11.09
C THR A 124 -3.89 -12.59 10.81
N SER A 125 -3.84 -13.13 9.60
CA SER A 125 -4.62 -14.33 9.24
C SER A 125 -4.11 -15.54 10.01
N ILE A 126 -5.04 -16.34 10.54
CA ILE A 126 -4.73 -17.57 11.29
C ILE A 126 -5.33 -18.83 10.64
N GLY A 127 -5.82 -18.69 9.41
CA GLY A 127 -6.52 -19.75 8.67
C GLY A 127 -7.96 -19.94 9.12
N ASN A 128 -8.66 -20.90 8.50
CA ASN A 128 -10.04 -21.27 8.84
C ASN A 128 -11.01 -20.06 8.93
N ARG A 129 -10.93 -19.13 7.98
CA ARG A 129 -11.77 -17.91 7.96
C ARG A 129 -11.61 -17.01 9.19
N GLN A 130 -10.42 -17.02 9.81
CA GLN A 130 -10.15 -16.24 11.00
C GLN A 130 -8.92 -15.34 10.87
N ALA A 131 -8.98 -14.22 11.57
CA ALA A 131 -7.86 -13.29 11.72
C ALA A 131 -7.80 -12.77 13.16
N LEU A 132 -6.60 -12.37 13.59
CA LEU A 132 -6.35 -11.73 14.88
C LEU A 132 -6.01 -10.25 14.67
N HIS A 133 -6.69 -9.38 15.42
CA HIS A 133 -6.41 -7.96 15.49
C HIS A 133 -5.73 -7.64 16.82
N PHE A 134 -4.61 -6.92 16.81
CA PHE A 134 -3.89 -6.54 18.03
C PHE A 134 -3.35 -5.11 18.00
N GLY A 135 -3.48 -4.42 19.13
CA GLY A 135 -2.80 -3.15 19.42
C GLY A 135 -3.26 -1.98 18.56
N GLY A 136 -2.36 -1.00 18.38
CA GLY A 136 -2.58 0.22 17.61
C GLY A 136 -2.85 1.47 18.46
N LEU A 137 -3.08 2.58 17.76
CA LEU A 137 -3.22 3.93 18.29
C LEU A 137 -4.64 4.45 17.96
N SER A 138 -5.40 4.82 18.99
CA SER A 138 -6.78 5.31 18.83
C SER A 138 -6.87 6.80 18.50
N SER A 139 -5.76 7.53 18.53
CA SER A 139 -5.77 8.99 18.36
C SER A 139 -4.51 9.46 17.64
N GLY A 140 -4.67 10.47 16.79
CA GLY A 140 -3.57 11.02 16.00
C GLY A 140 -2.43 11.57 16.87
N GLY A 141 -1.21 11.59 16.33
CA GLY A 141 -0.04 12.09 17.05
C GLY A 141 0.65 11.07 17.96
N TYR A 142 0.50 9.77 17.69
CA TYR A 142 1.16 8.66 18.41
C TYR A 142 0.73 8.60 19.88
N VAL A 143 -0.57 8.72 20.12
CA VAL A 143 -1.19 8.63 21.45
C VAL A 143 -2.40 7.71 21.41
N GLY A 144 -2.85 7.26 22.58
CA GLY A 144 -3.99 6.36 22.67
C GLY A 144 -3.61 4.92 22.33
N GLU A 145 -2.44 4.48 22.77
CA GLU A 145 -1.94 3.13 22.60
C GLU A 145 -2.91 2.10 23.22
N THR A 146 -3.01 0.96 22.55
CA THR A 146 -3.90 -0.14 22.93
C THR A 146 -3.15 -1.47 22.92
N ASN A 147 -3.69 -2.48 23.60
CA ASN A 147 -3.15 -3.85 23.64
C ASN A 147 -4.26 -4.92 23.71
N ASP A 148 -5.48 -4.55 23.32
CA ASP A 148 -6.59 -5.49 23.19
C ASP A 148 -6.35 -6.42 21.99
N LEU A 149 -6.57 -7.71 22.23
CA LEU A 149 -6.58 -8.75 21.21
C LEU A 149 -8.03 -9.06 20.86
N HIS A 150 -8.33 -9.11 19.57
CA HIS A 150 -9.63 -9.53 19.07
C HIS A 150 -9.47 -10.61 18.00
N SER A 151 -10.38 -11.57 17.99
CA SER A 151 -10.52 -12.55 16.93
C SER A 151 -11.70 -12.18 16.04
N LEU A 152 -11.46 -12.18 14.73
CA LEU A 152 -12.49 -12.08 13.70
C LEU A 152 -12.76 -13.49 13.18
N THR A 153 -14.01 -13.94 13.21
CA THR A 153 -14.44 -15.18 12.57
C THR A 153 -15.45 -14.87 11.46
N LEU A 154 -15.14 -15.26 10.23
CA LEU A 154 -16.03 -15.09 9.08
C LEU A 154 -16.91 -16.33 8.88
N GLY A 155 -18.18 -16.12 8.51
CA GLY A 155 -19.13 -17.18 8.18
C GLY A 155 -18.77 -17.92 6.90
N GLU A 156 -19.45 -19.01 6.56
CA GLU A 156 -19.15 -19.78 5.33
C GLU A 156 -19.39 -18.99 4.04
N ASN A 157 -20.45 -18.18 3.99
CA ASN A 157 -20.83 -17.36 2.83
C ASN A 157 -20.56 -15.87 3.08
N TRP A 158 -19.50 -15.56 3.83
CA TRP A 158 -19.21 -14.21 4.32
C TRP A 158 -19.09 -13.14 3.22
N THR A 159 -18.80 -13.54 1.99
CA THR A 159 -18.68 -12.65 0.82
C THR A 159 -20.01 -12.12 0.29
N THR A 160 -21.11 -12.82 0.59
CA THR A 160 -22.47 -12.46 0.11
C THR A 160 -23.45 -12.23 1.25
N SER A 161 -23.01 -12.44 2.49
CA SER A 161 -23.82 -12.35 3.70
C SER A 161 -23.93 -10.91 4.20
N VAL A 162 -25.11 -10.54 4.68
CA VAL A 162 -25.35 -9.30 5.45
C VAL A 162 -24.77 -9.36 6.87
N ALA A 163 -24.36 -10.54 7.32
CA ALA A 163 -23.59 -10.77 8.55
C ALA A 163 -22.35 -11.57 8.16
N ALA A 164 -21.31 -10.87 7.74
CA ALA A 164 -20.10 -11.47 7.17
C ALA A 164 -19.27 -12.18 8.24
N GLY A 165 -19.23 -11.66 9.46
CA GLY A 165 -18.47 -12.26 10.54
C GLY A 165 -18.74 -11.67 11.92
N HIS A 166 -18.08 -12.26 12.92
CA HIS A 166 -18.23 -11.94 14.32
C HIS A 166 -16.88 -11.58 14.93
N TRP A 167 -16.81 -10.45 15.63
CA TRP A 167 -15.66 -10.04 16.43
C TRP A 167 -15.83 -10.46 17.88
N LYS A 168 -14.78 -11.04 18.44
CA LYS A 168 -14.71 -11.40 19.86
C LYS A 168 -13.44 -10.85 20.46
N ARG A 169 -13.54 -10.20 21.61
CA ARG A 169 -12.38 -9.80 22.39
C ARG A 169 -11.81 -11.03 23.10
N GLU A 170 -10.51 -11.26 22.92
CA GLU A 170 -9.79 -12.33 23.60
C GLU A 170 -9.22 -11.82 24.92
N GLU A 171 -9.54 -12.51 26.02
CA GLU A 171 -9.05 -12.21 27.36
C GLU A 171 -7.89 -13.15 27.70
N GLY A 172 -6.72 -12.83 27.14
CA GLY A 172 -5.48 -13.53 27.41
C GLY A 172 -5.05 -13.50 28.87
N THR A 173 -4.65 -14.65 29.39
CA THR A 173 -3.99 -14.76 30.69
C THR A 173 -2.48 -14.59 30.56
N GLY A 174 -1.76 -14.40 31.67
CA GLY A 174 -0.30 -14.32 31.67
C GLY A 174 0.26 -12.92 31.40
N CYS A 175 1.41 -12.85 30.73
CA CYS A 175 2.18 -11.61 30.55
C CYS A 175 1.83 -10.93 29.23
N ALA A 176 0.69 -10.24 29.17
CA ALA A 176 0.26 -9.51 27.97
C ALA A 176 1.25 -8.38 27.60
N PRO A 177 1.38 -8.04 26.31
CA PRO A 177 2.22 -6.92 25.87
C PRO A 177 1.67 -5.60 26.42
N PRO A 178 2.53 -4.59 26.59
CA PRO A 178 2.07 -3.24 26.89
C PRO A 178 1.23 -2.68 25.74
N ARG A 179 0.51 -1.59 26.02
CA ARG A 179 -0.15 -0.77 25.00
C ARG A 179 0.88 -0.27 24.00
N VAL A 180 0.68 -0.55 22.72
CA VAL A 180 1.66 -0.25 21.67
C VAL A 180 0.99 -0.11 20.30
N GLY A 181 1.57 0.73 19.43
CA GLY A 181 1.24 0.80 18.01
C GLY A 181 2.47 0.59 17.13
N TYR A 182 2.27 0.37 15.83
CA TYR A 182 3.32 0.09 14.84
C TYR A 182 4.29 -1.02 15.26
N HIS A 183 3.81 -2.00 16.04
CA HIS A 183 4.51 -3.24 16.35
C HIS A 183 4.51 -4.16 15.12
N ALA A 184 5.45 -5.09 15.09
CA ALA A 184 5.43 -6.16 14.11
C ALA A 184 4.66 -7.37 14.67
N ALA A 185 3.87 -8.02 13.80
CA ALA A 185 3.09 -9.20 14.16
C ALA A 185 3.27 -10.32 13.13
N ALA A 186 3.41 -11.57 13.60
CA ALA A 186 3.47 -12.74 12.73
C ALA A 186 2.86 -13.96 13.43
N TYR A 187 2.17 -14.81 12.67
CA TYR A 187 1.54 -16.02 13.20
C TYR A 187 2.34 -17.27 12.79
N ALA A 188 2.58 -18.14 13.76
CA ALA A 188 3.07 -19.49 13.55
C ALA A 188 1.87 -20.45 13.59
N ASP A 189 1.74 -21.29 12.57
CA ASP A 189 0.67 -22.29 12.54
C ASP A 189 1.01 -23.51 13.41
N ALA A 190 0.13 -24.51 13.43
CA ALA A 190 0.29 -25.69 14.27
C ALA A 190 1.46 -26.62 13.83
N GLN A 191 2.10 -26.37 12.69
CA GLN A 191 3.11 -27.25 12.12
C GLN A 191 4.50 -26.87 12.65
N GLY A 192 4.80 -27.26 13.90
CA GLY A 192 6.12 -27.10 14.50
C GLY A 192 6.11 -26.92 16.02
N PRO A 193 7.27 -26.97 16.70
CA PRO A 193 7.43 -26.68 18.14
C PRO A 193 6.95 -25.28 18.57
N THR A 194 6.81 -24.33 17.64
CA THR A 194 6.25 -23.01 17.92
C THR A 194 4.77 -23.06 18.27
N GLY A 195 4.00 -23.97 17.65
CA GLY A 195 2.56 -24.11 17.83
C GLY A 195 1.76 -22.89 17.34
N GLN A 196 0.43 -22.95 17.50
CA GLN A 196 -0.50 -21.89 17.13
C GLN A 196 -0.27 -20.61 17.96
N ARG A 197 0.70 -19.79 17.56
CA ARG A 197 1.16 -18.61 18.31
C ARG A 197 1.19 -17.36 17.45
N LEU A 198 0.62 -16.28 18.00
CA LEU A 198 0.83 -14.93 17.49
C LEU A 198 2.06 -14.33 18.18
N TRP A 199 3.05 -13.90 17.41
CA TRP A 199 4.25 -13.21 17.86
C TRP A 199 4.08 -11.72 17.67
N ILE A 200 4.43 -10.93 18.70
CA ILE A 200 4.39 -9.47 18.70
C ILE A 200 5.75 -8.94 19.13
N PHE A 201 6.34 -8.05 18.33
CA PHE A 201 7.65 -7.47 18.61
C PHE A 201 7.66 -5.95 18.43
N GLY A 202 8.31 -5.28 19.39
CA GLY A 202 8.60 -3.85 19.33
C GLY A 202 7.35 -2.98 19.25
N GLY A 203 7.42 -1.92 18.46
CA GLY A 203 6.38 -0.89 18.34
C GLY A 203 6.72 0.36 19.15
N ILE A 204 5.82 1.34 19.15
CA ILE A 204 5.98 2.63 19.83
C ILE A 204 4.96 2.79 20.96
N ARG A 205 5.44 3.27 22.11
CA ARG A 205 4.65 3.57 23.30
C ARG A 205 5.23 4.80 23.99
N ASP A 206 4.39 5.75 24.36
CA ASP A 206 4.79 7.02 24.98
C ASP A 206 5.87 7.73 24.14
N ARG A 207 5.72 7.64 22.81
CA ARG A 207 6.69 8.12 21.81
C ARG A 207 8.09 7.50 21.93
N ARG A 208 8.20 6.33 22.54
CA ARG A 208 9.45 5.57 22.67
C ARG A 208 9.33 4.23 21.96
N PRO A 209 10.24 3.91 21.04
CA PRO A 209 10.30 2.57 20.47
C PRO A 209 10.53 1.51 21.55
N GLN A 210 10.13 0.27 21.26
CA GLN A 210 10.27 -0.87 22.16
C GLN A 210 11.04 -2.00 21.45
N ASN A 211 11.64 -2.93 22.19
CA ASN A 211 12.29 -4.14 21.64
C ASN A 211 11.83 -5.43 22.33
N GLU A 212 10.71 -5.38 23.04
CA GLU A 212 10.20 -6.54 23.76
C GLU A 212 9.51 -7.52 22.80
N LEU A 213 9.68 -8.82 23.06
CA LEU A 213 9.05 -9.90 22.31
C LEU A 213 8.00 -10.60 23.18
N PHE A 214 6.80 -10.75 22.62
CA PHE A 214 5.70 -11.46 23.26
C PHE A 214 5.14 -12.52 22.30
N SER A 215 4.56 -13.58 22.87
CA SER A 215 3.76 -14.53 22.11
C SER A 215 2.44 -14.80 22.80
N TYR A 216 1.37 -14.93 22.03
CA TYR A 216 0.08 -15.42 22.49
C TYR A 216 -0.17 -16.83 21.96
N HIS A 217 -0.30 -17.80 22.86
CA HIS A 217 -0.63 -19.18 22.52
C HIS A 217 -2.13 -19.36 22.45
N MET A 218 -2.66 -19.52 21.23
CA MET A 218 -4.10 -19.59 20.95
C MET A 218 -4.82 -20.70 21.74
N PRO A 219 -4.34 -21.97 21.77
CA PRO A 219 -5.07 -23.06 22.42
C PRO A 219 -5.24 -22.89 23.92
N THR A 220 -4.28 -22.25 24.59
CA THR A 220 -4.31 -22.06 26.05
C THR A 220 -4.64 -20.62 26.46
N ASN A 221 -4.87 -19.72 25.51
CA ASN A 221 -5.17 -18.32 25.77
C ASN A 221 -4.14 -17.67 26.72
N LEU A 222 -2.84 -17.93 26.46
CA LEU A 222 -1.74 -17.55 27.33
C LEU A 222 -0.74 -16.63 26.63
N TRP A 223 -0.53 -15.46 27.20
CA TRP A 223 0.56 -14.56 26.85
C TRP A 223 1.85 -14.91 27.57
N THR A 224 2.94 -14.89 26.82
CA THR A 224 4.29 -15.12 27.31
C THR A 224 5.19 -13.98 26.85
N LYS A 225 5.87 -13.35 27.81
CA LYS A 225 6.98 -12.44 27.52
C LYS A 225 8.24 -13.27 27.36
N HIS A 226 8.94 -13.08 26.25
CA HIS A 226 10.19 -13.79 25.96
C HIS A 226 11.36 -12.93 26.41
N THR A 227 12.13 -13.45 27.36
CA THR A 227 13.37 -12.84 27.84
C THR A 227 14.53 -13.76 27.49
N PRO A 228 15.54 -13.29 26.75
CA PRO A 228 16.67 -14.14 26.39
C PRO A 228 17.35 -14.73 27.63
N LEU A 229 17.68 -16.02 27.58
CA LEU A 229 18.22 -16.78 28.72
C LEU A 229 19.62 -16.34 29.18
N GLN A 230 20.32 -15.50 28.40
CA GLN A 230 21.69 -15.09 28.69
C GLN A 230 21.82 -13.57 28.79
N SER A 231 22.46 -13.08 29.86
CA SER A 231 22.84 -11.67 30.01
C SER A 231 23.77 -11.16 28.90
N THR A 232 24.33 -12.06 28.08
CA THR A 232 25.24 -11.78 26.97
C THR A 232 24.61 -11.91 25.58
N SER A 233 23.33 -12.29 25.45
CA SER A 233 22.70 -12.39 24.13
C SER A 233 22.47 -10.98 23.58
N VAL A 234 23.01 -10.69 22.39
CA VAL A 234 22.75 -9.44 21.69
C VAL A 234 21.29 -9.46 21.22
N VAL A 235 20.52 -8.44 21.59
CA VAL A 235 19.11 -8.29 21.20
C VAL A 235 18.95 -7.19 20.15
N PRO A 236 17.87 -7.21 19.35
CA PRO A 236 17.56 -6.11 18.45
C PRO A 236 17.36 -4.80 19.24
N LYS A 237 17.80 -3.67 18.65
CA LYS A 237 17.49 -2.33 19.16
C LYS A 237 15.97 -2.09 19.24
N GLU A 238 15.57 -1.18 20.12
CA GLU A 238 14.21 -0.63 20.18
C GLU A 238 13.80 -0.03 18.85
N ARG A 239 12.60 -0.40 18.38
CA ARG A 239 12.13 -0.04 17.03
C ARG A 239 10.61 -0.10 16.90
N PHE A 240 10.07 0.69 15.99
CA PHE A 240 8.71 0.55 15.49
C PHE A 240 8.68 0.58 13.96
N GLY A 241 7.53 0.24 13.38
CA GLY A 241 7.36 0.19 11.93
C GLY A 241 8.25 -0.87 11.27
N CYS A 242 8.64 -1.90 12.02
CA CYS A 242 9.34 -3.07 11.50
C CYS A 242 8.33 -4.11 10.99
N SER A 243 8.80 -5.09 10.25
CA SER A 243 7.99 -6.23 9.81
C SER A 243 8.45 -7.52 10.48
N ALA A 244 7.53 -8.49 10.59
CA ALA A 244 7.81 -9.80 11.15
C ALA A 244 7.26 -10.93 10.26
N ALA A 245 7.96 -12.06 10.27
CA ALA A 245 7.52 -13.30 9.65
C ALA A 245 7.94 -14.50 10.49
N VAL A 246 7.18 -15.59 10.40
CA VAL A 246 7.59 -16.90 10.91
C VAL A 246 7.97 -17.79 9.73
N HIS A 247 9.15 -18.39 9.78
CA HIS A 247 9.61 -19.37 8.78
C HIS A 247 10.46 -20.44 9.46
N ASN A 248 10.14 -21.72 9.23
CA ASN A 248 10.82 -22.88 9.84
C ASN A 248 11.03 -22.71 11.37
N ASP A 249 9.94 -22.46 12.10
CA ASP A 249 9.91 -22.25 13.56
C ASP A 249 10.75 -21.08 14.10
N SER A 250 11.26 -20.23 13.22
CA SER A 250 12.03 -19.04 13.60
C SER A 250 11.25 -17.78 13.32
N VAL A 251 11.35 -16.80 14.23
CA VAL A 251 10.70 -15.49 14.09
C VAL A 251 11.72 -14.51 13.53
N PHE A 252 11.41 -13.92 12.40
CA PHE A 252 12.24 -12.91 11.75
C PHE A 252 11.69 -11.53 12.06
N ILE A 253 12.58 -10.60 12.43
CA ILE A 253 12.28 -9.18 12.58
C ILE A 253 13.16 -8.39 11.62
N CYS A 254 12.55 -7.58 10.77
CA CYS A 254 13.24 -6.87 9.71
C CYS A 254 13.08 -5.37 9.90
N GLY A 255 14.21 -4.66 10.01
CA GLY A 255 14.27 -3.22 9.83
C GLY A 255 13.53 -2.40 10.89
N GLY A 256 12.92 -1.28 10.52
CA GLY A 256 12.18 -0.37 11.41
C GLY A 256 12.92 0.93 11.73
N TYR A 257 12.49 1.67 12.76
CA TYR A 257 13.07 2.97 13.13
C TYR A 257 13.19 3.16 14.63
N THR A 258 14.28 3.81 15.07
CA THR A 258 14.65 3.96 16.49
C THR A 258 14.30 5.32 17.10
N GLY A 259 13.73 6.26 16.33
CA GLY A 259 13.40 7.60 16.85
C GLY A 259 12.01 7.66 17.47
N SER A 260 11.54 8.86 17.84
CA SER A 260 10.23 9.05 18.50
C SER A 260 9.10 9.46 17.55
N GLY A 261 9.41 9.81 16.30
CA GLY A 261 8.44 10.27 15.31
C GLY A 261 8.56 9.59 13.94
N MET A 262 7.45 9.48 13.22
CA MET A 262 7.44 8.85 11.87
C MET A 262 7.94 9.76 10.76
N PHE A 263 7.71 11.08 10.87
CA PHE A 263 8.01 12.04 9.80
C PHE A 263 9.19 12.95 10.12
N ALA A 264 9.43 13.21 11.40
CA ALA A 264 10.63 13.92 11.86
C ALA A 264 11.77 12.90 12.03
N CYS A 265 12.61 12.69 11.01
CA CYS A 265 13.82 11.85 11.10
C CYS A 265 14.90 12.40 12.05
N MET A 266 14.54 13.23 13.03
CA MET A 266 15.50 14.10 13.71
C MET A 266 16.21 13.43 14.89
N ASP A 267 15.69 12.31 15.39
CA ASP A 267 16.14 11.71 16.66
C ASP A 267 16.42 10.21 16.60
N GLY A 268 16.43 9.60 15.41
CA GLY A 268 16.67 8.17 15.26
C GLY A 268 17.11 7.76 13.86
N GLU A 269 17.39 6.47 13.70
CA GLU A 269 17.90 5.88 12.46
C GLU A 269 16.91 4.87 11.86
N ASP A 270 16.80 4.89 10.53
CA ASP A 270 16.12 3.85 9.76
C ASP A 270 17.03 2.62 9.71
N LEU A 271 16.56 1.53 10.32
CA LEU A 271 17.29 0.28 10.46
C LEU A 271 17.14 -0.58 9.21
N SER A 272 18.20 -1.27 8.83
CA SER A 272 18.20 -2.25 7.75
C SER A 272 18.64 -3.65 8.20
N ASP A 273 18.75 -3.86 9.51
CA ASP A 273 19.12 -5.15 10.08
C ASP A 273 17.97 -6.17 10.00
N VAL A 274 18.34 -7.45 9.94
CA VAL A 274 17.40 -8.57 10.05
C VAL A 274 17.85 -9.46 11.20
N TRP A 275 16.90 -9.79 12.07
CA TRP A 275 17.11 -10.58 13.27
C TRP A 275 16.28 -11.85 13.23
N ILE A 276 16.86 -12.93 13.73
CA ILE A 276 16.20 -14.22 13.87
C ILE A 276 16.12 -14.55 15.35
N TYR A 277 14.90 -14.71 15.86
CA TYR A 277 14.65 -15.28 17.18
C TYR A 277 14.34 -16.77 17.02
N SER A 278 15.05 -17.60 17.79
CA SER A 278 14.86 -19.05 17.85
C SER A 278 14.11 -19.41 19.14
N PRO A 279 12.80 -19.70 19.11
CA PRO A 279 12.00 -19.98 20.30
C PRO A 279 12.49 -21.18 21.10
N GLY A 280 13.01 -22.22 20.44
CA GLY A 280 13.53 -23.41 21.13
C GLY A 280 14.84 -23.17 21.91
N ALA A 281 15.62 -22.16 21.52
CA ALA A 281 16.86 -21.79 22.19
C ALA A 281 16.73 -20.49 23.01
N GLU A 282 15.66 -19.73 22.79
CA GLU A 282 15.42 -18.39 23.33
C GLU A 282 16.57 -17.40 23.06
N VAL A 283 17.15 -17.47 21.86
CA VAL A 283 18.30 -16.66 21.43
C VAL A 283 17.97 -15.84 20.18
N TRP A 284 18.48 -14.61 20.17
CA TRP A 284 18.50 -13.73 19.01
C TRP A 284 19.81 -13.86 18.24
N THR A 285 19.70 -13.98 16.92
CA THR A 285 20.84 -14.02 16.00
C THR A 285 20.68 -12.95 14.92
N PRO A 286 21.61 -12.00 14.77
CA PRO A 286 21.58 -11.06 13.65
C PRO A 286 22.05 -11.77 12.37
N ILE A 287 21.40 -11.48 11.24
CA ILE A 287 21.91 -11.88 9.93
C ILE A 287 23.07 -10.94 9.58
N ALA A 288 24.30 -11.44 9.68
CA ALA A 288 25.50 -10.63 9.45
C ALA A 288 25.63 -10.24 7.97
N ARG A 289 25.54 -8.91 7.72
CA ARG A 289 25.98 -8.15 6.53
C ARG A 289 26.16 -8.96 5.23
N CYS A 290 25.11 -9.01 4.41
CA CYS A 290 25.34 -8.96 2.96
C CYS A 290 25.77 -7.54 2.58
N ASN A 291 26.66 -7.42 1.59
CA ASN A 291 27.21 -6.12 1.16
C ASN A 291 26.18 -5.17 0.49
N LEU A 292 24.92 -5.61 0.34
CA LEU A 292 23.85 -4.95 -0.40
C LEU A 292 22.51 -5.00 0.34
N VAL A 293 22.52 -4.78 1.66
CA VAL A 293 21.25 -4.65 2.39
C VAL A 293 20.49 -3.41 1.85
N PRO A 294 19.26 -3.58 1.34
CA PRO A 294 18.50 -2.49 0.77
C PRO A 294 18.14 -1.42 1.80
N ARG A 295 18.13 -0.15 1.38
CA ARG A 295 17.60 0.95 2.20
C ARG A 295 16.09 0.82 2.48
N SER A 296 15.36 0.01 1.71
CA SER A 296 13.91 -0.19 1.82
C SER A 296 13.44 -0.91 3.10
N LEU A 297 14.34 -1.20 4.04
CA LEU A 297 14.02 -1.89 5.29
C LEU A 297 13.73 -0.96 6.46
N GLY A 298 13.87 0.36 6.35
CA GLY A 298 13.59 1.23 7.52
C GLY A 298 12.10 1.30 7.88
N ARG A 299 11.61 2.38 8.50
CA ARG A 299 10.22 2.37 9.01
C ARG A 299 9.13 2.15 7.97
N CYS A 300 8.10 1.45 8.43
CA CYS A 300 6.78 1.34 7.82
C CYS A 300 6.85 0.89 6.34
N HIS A 301 7.84 0.05 6.03
CA HIS A 301 7.85 -0.78 4.83
C HIS A 301 6.85 -1.93 5.01
N THR A 302 6.56 -2.62 3.91
CA THR A 302 5.83 -3.87 3.96
C THR A 302 6.72 -5.04 3.55
N MET A 303 6.45 -6.20 4.14
CA MET A 303 7.13 -7.45 3.82
C MET A 303 6.09 -8.54 3.61
N CYS A 304 6.31 -9.39 2.61
CA CYS A 304 5.53 -10.61 2.41
C CYS A 304 6.44 -11.83 2.32
N LEU A 305 6.07 -12.92 3.01
CA LEU A 305 6.70 -14.22 2.87
C LEU A 305 6.06 -14.99 1.72
N PHE A 306 6.88 -15.44 0.77
CA PHE A 306 6.47 -16.31 -0.33
C PHE A 306 7.41 -17.52 -0.43
N GLY A 307 6.98 -18.65 0.13
CA GLY A 307 7.82 -19.83 0.29
C GLY A 307 9.03 -19.52 1.17
N ARG A 308 10.23 -19.50 0.58
CA ARG A 308 11.49 -19.15 1.27
C ARG A 308 12.00 -17.75 0.96
N LYS A 309 11.19 -16.90 0.35
CA LYS A 309 11.57 -15.55 -0.06
C LYS A 309 10.82 -14.53 0.79
N MET A 310 11.53 -13.55 1.33
CA MET A 310 10.92 -12.36 1.90
C MET A 310 11.03 -11.24 0.89
N ILE A 311 9.89 -10.67 0.51
CA ILE A 311 9.77 -9.61 -0.49
C ILE A 311 9.43 -8.32 0.24
N PHE A 312 10.18 -7.24 -0.01
CA PHE A 312 10.08 -5.95 0.67
C PHE A 312 9.72 -4.84 -0.31
N PHE A 313 8.84 -3.94 0.11
CA PHE A 313 8.45 -2.76 -0.67
C PHE A 313 8.21 -1.52 0.21
N GLY A 314 8.58 -0.36 -0.33
CA GLY A 314 8.34 0.96 0.23
C GLY A 314 9.12 1.25 1.52
N GLY A 315 8.55 2.09 2.38
CA GLY A 315 9.15 2.52 3.65
C GLY A 315 10.23 3.60 3.53
N THR A 316 10.57 4.18 4.68
CA THR A 316 11.51 5.31 4.92
C THR A 316 11.21 6.61 4.17
N THR A 317 11.67 7.74 4.71
CA THR A 317 11.22 9.08 4.26
C THR A 317 11.71 9.49 2.87
N GLN A 318 12.77 8.87 2.37
CA GLN A 318 13.15 8.92 0.95
C GLN A 318 12.64 7.64 0.29
N THR A 319 11.32 7.55 0.14
CA THR A 319 10.64 6.31 -0.28
C THR A 319 11.24 5.78 -1.59
N SER A 320 11.70 4.54 -1.58
CA SER A 320 12.09 3.82 -2.80
C SER A 320 10.93 2.96 -3.28
N ASN A 321 10.75 2.90 -4.60
CA ASN A 321 9.83 1.95 -5.24
C ASN A 321 10.52 0.62 -5.60
N ALA A 322 11.78 0.41 -5.17
CA ALA A 322 12.51 -0.81 -5.45
C ALA A 322 11.94 -2.00 -4.66
N ILE A 323 11.74 -3.12 -5.37
CA ILE A 323 11.46 -4.41 -4.76
C ILE A 323 12.76 -5.08 -4.37
N ASN A 324 12.83 -5.51 -3.12
CA ASN A 324 13.99 -6.24 -2.62
C ASN A 324 13.57 -7.61 -2.11
N VAL A 325 14.38 -8.63 -2.40
CA VAL A 325 14.07 -10.01 -2.04
C VAL A 325 15.23 -10.63 -1.29
N LEU A 326 14.94 -11.16 -0.11
CA LEU A 326 15.86 -11.96 0.70
C LEU A 326 15.55 -13.45 0.50
N ASP A 327 16.54 -14.25 0.06
CA ASP A 327 16.42 -15.70 0.05
C ASP A 327 16.78 -16.27 1.42
N LEU A 328 15.82 -16.87 2.13
CA LEU A 328 16.03 -17.40 3.49
C LEU A 328 16.94 -18.63 3.54
N LYS A 329 17.22 -19.27 2.40
CA LYS A 329 18.17 -20.39 2.33
C LYS A 329 19.62 -19.92 2.23
N THR A 330 19.89 -18.93 1.38
CA THR A 330 21.27 -18.44 1.17
C THR A 330 21.58 -17.22 2.02
N LEU A 331 20.55 -16.56 2.54
CA LEU A 331 20.57 -15.27 3.22
C LEU A 331 21.06 -14.11 2.34
N ASP A 332 20.97 -14.28 1.01
CA ASP A 332 21.38 -13.26 0.05
C ASP A 332 20.21 -12.38 -0.41
N TRP A 333 20.55 -11.12 -0.65
CA TRP A 333 19.67 -10.13 -1.25
C TRP A 333 19.79 -10.14 -2.77
N HIS A 334 18.66 -9.98 -3.45
CA HIS A 334 18.61 -9.67 -4.87
C HIS A 334 17.42 -8.74 -5.17
N GLN A 335 17.53 -8.02 -6.28
CA GLN A 335 16.44 -7.22 -6.83
C GLN A 335 15.97 -7.88 -8.13
N PRO A 336 14.69 -8.27 -8.24
CA PRO A 336 14.15 -8.78 -9.49
C PRO A 336 14.16 -7.69 -10.57
N LYS A 337 14.22 -8.09 -11.85
CA LYS A 337 13.98 -7.16 -12.97
C LYS A 337 12.54 -6.63 -12.84
N GLN A 338 12.38 -5.31 -12.82
CA GLN A 338 11.08 -4.66 -12.66
C GLN A 338 10.58 -4.14 -14.01
N MET A 339 9.33 -4.48 -14.34
CA MET A 339 8.62 -3.98 -15.51
C MET A 339 7.49 -3.06 -15.06
N GLY A 340 7.43 -1.85 -15.60
CA GLY A 340 6.56 -0.78 -15.12
C GLY A 340 7.07 -0.16 -13.80
N LYS A 341 6.28 0.77 -13.24
CA LYS A 341 6.61 1.47 -11.97
C LYS A 341 5.37 1.74 -11.12
N SER A 342 5.57 1.80 -9.81
CA SER A 342 4.63 2.39 -8.85
C SER A 342 5.32 3.48 -8.05
N CYS A 343 4.52 4.34 -7.39
CA CYS A 343 5.06 5.33 -6.46
C CYS A 343 5.58 4.64 -5.19
N GLY A 344 6.69 5.17 -4.66
CA GLY A 344 7.15 4.84 -3.31
C GLY A 344 6.11 5.29 -2.29
N ARG A 345 5.96 4.51 -1.22
CA ARG A 345 4.96 4.77 -0.19
C ARG A 345 5.38 4.22 1.17
N ILE A 346 4.85 4.83 2.23
CA ILE A 346 5.08 4.46 3.64
C ILE A 346 3.75 4.14 4.32
N SER A 347 3.76 3.30 5.35
CA SER A 347 2.56 3.04 6.18
C SER A 347 1.39 2.44 5.37
N HIS A 348 1.74 1.75 4.27
CA HIS A 348 0.85 1.01 3.39
C HIS A 348 0.75 -0.45 3.85
N THR A 349 -0.13 -1.23 3.23
CA THR A 349 -0.17 -2.69 3.42
C THR A 349 0.19 -3.42 2.13
N MET A 350 0.72 -4.64 2.27
CA MET A 350 0.98 -5.54 1.15
C MET A 350 0.45 -6.93 1.50
N THR A 351 -0.48 -7.44 0.70
CA THR A 351 -1.11 -8.75 0.90
C THR A 351 -0.86 -9.63 -0.31
N ARG A 352 -0.42 -10.87 -0.10
CA ARG A 352 -0.23 -11.84 -1.19
C ARG A 352 -1.48 -12.68 -1.40
N VAL A 353 -1.91 -12.80 -2.65
CA VAL A 353 -2.90 -13.77 -3.11
C VAL A 353 -2.32 -14.52 -4.31
N GLY A 354 -2.20 -15.84 -4.21
CA GLY A 354 -1.49 -16.64 -5.21
C GLY A 354 -0.06 -16.16 -5.45
N THR A 355 0.27 -15.89 -6.72
CA THR A 355 1.57 -15.33 -7.16
C THR A 355 1.59 -13.81 -7.28
N ARG A 356 0.55 -13.12 -6.80
CA ARG A 356 0.43 -11.66 -6.88
C ARG A 356 0.52 -11.01 -5.51
N LEU A 357 1.11 -9.82 -5.47
CA LEU A 357 1.15 -8.96 -4.29
C LEU A 357 0.25 -7.75 -4.54
N TYR A 358 -0.59 -7.42 -3.57
CA TYR A 358 -1.52 -6.31 -3.63
C TYR A 358 -1.11 -5.29 -2.60
N ILE A 359 -0.82 -4.08 -3.05
CA ILE A 359 -0.35 -2.98 -2.23
C ILE A 359 -1.44 -1.92 -2.17
N PHE A 360 -1.90 -1.58 -0.97
CA PHE A 360 -2.98 -0.63 -0.77
C PHE A 360 -2.58 0.50 0.19
N GLY A 361 -3.03 1.72 -0.13
CA GLY A 361 -2.97 2.89 0.73
C GLY A 361 -1.55 3.37 1.07
N GLY A 362 -1.39 3.86 2.29
CA GLY A 362 -0.18 4.53 2.80
C GLY A 362 -0.11 6.00 2.40
N CYS A 363 1.07 6.59 2.56
CA CYS A 363 1.36 7.96 2.12
C CYS A 363 2.52 7.96 1.14
N ASP A 364 2.51 8.91 0.19
CA ASP A 364 3.64 9.15 -0.70
C ASP A 364 4.71 10.06 -0.06
N PHE A 365 5.68 10.50 -0.86
CA PHE A 365 6.77 11.36 -0.41
C PHE A 365 6.32 12.78 -0.02
N GLU A 366 5.15 13.23 -0.50
CA GLU A 366 4.53 14.50 -0.11
C GLU A 366 3.67 14.36 1.15
N GLN A 367 3.66 13.17 1.76
CA GLN A 367 2.81 12.81 2.90
C GLN A 367 1.32 12.87 2.54
N ALA A 368 0.97 12.79 1.26
CA ALA A 368 -0.41 12.73 0.83
C ALA A 368 -0.93 11.29 1.03
N PRO A 369 -2.05 11.10 1.74
CA PRO A 369 -2.61 9.78 1.96
C PRO A 369 -3.17 9.23 0.64
N LEU A 370 -2.79 8.00 0.33
CA LEU A 370 -3.12 7.30 -0.89
C LEU A 370 -4.33 6.39 -0.68
N ARG A 371 -5.15 6.27 -1.72
CA ARG A 371 -6.18 5.22 -1.89
C ARG A 371 -5.89 4.30 -3.08
N SER A 372 -4.71 4.45 -3.69
CA SER A 372 -4.32 3.68 -4.87
C SER A 372 -4.01 2.23 -4.49
N CYS A 373 -4.42 1.30 -5.36
CA CYS A 373 -4.02 -0.09 -5.28
C CYS A 373 -3.05 -0.42 -6.42
N ALA A 374 -1.87 -0.91 -6.07
CA ALA A 374 -0.88 -1.40 -7.01
C ALA A 374 -0.77 -2.92 -6.89
N ILE A 375 -0.58 -3.59 -8.03
CA ILE A 375 -0.46 -5.05 -8.08
C ILE A 375 0.93 -5.39 -8.62
N ILE A 376 1.57 -6.39 -8.04
CA ILE A 376 2.83 -6.96 -8.51
C ILE A 376 2.56 -8.39 -8.92
N ASP A 377 2.79 -8.72 -10.20
CA ASP A 377 2.83 -10.12 -10.67
C ASP A 377 4.25 -10.67 -10.54
N LEU A 378 4.41 -11.76 -9.79
CA LEU A 378 5.69 -12.42 -9.61
C LEU A 378 5.90 -13.44 -10.75
N MET A 379 6.88 -13.17 -11.62
CA MET A 379 7.02 -13.85 -12.91
C MET A 379 8.31 -14.68 -13.00
N PRO A 380 8.28 -15.86 -13.65
CA PRO A 380 9.50 -16.60 -14.02
C PRO A 380 10.24 -15.92 -15.19
N GLU A 381 11.50 -16.31 -15.41
CA GLU A 381 12.46 -15.66 -16.34
C GLU A 381 12.08 -15.74 -17.84
N ASN A 382 11.17 -16.65 -18.21
CA ASN A 382 10.92 -17.05 -19.60
C ASN A 382 9.64 -16.49 -20.22
N GLU A 383 9.01 -15.49 -19.62
CA GLU A 383 8.01 -14.74 -20.35
C GLU A 383 8.77 -13.68 -21.15
N ASP A 384 8.93 -13.95 -22.46
CA ASP A 384 9.22 -12.94 -23.47
C ASP A 384 8.09 -11.91 -23.39
N VAL A 385 8.21 -10.99 -22.43
CA VAL A 385 7.42 -9.78 -22.43
C VAL A 385 8.04 -8.97 -23.55
N GLU A 386 7.42 -9.06 -24.74
CA GLU A 386 7.53 -8.00 -25.73
C GLU A 386 7.40 -6.71 -24.93
N GLU A 387 8.46 -5.91 -24.93
CA GLU A 387 8.42 -4.56 -24.37
C GLU A 387 7.37 -3.82 -25.19
N GLU A 388 6.09 -3.97 -24.82
CA GLU A 388 5.07 -3.00 -25.14
C GLU A 388 5.60 -1.74 -24.47
N GLU A 389 6.26 -0.90 -25.27
CA GLU A 389 6.45 0.51 -24.98
C GLU A 389 5.04 1.06 -24.72
N GLU A 390 4.57 0.96 -23.47
CA GLU A 390 3.37 1.65 -23.03
C GLU A 390 3.62 3.13 -23.33
N GLU A 391 2.80 3.69 -24.21
CA GLU A 391 2.72 5.10 -24.57
C GLU A 391 2.57 5.96 -23.30
N GLU A 392 3.68 6.20 -22.58
CA GLU A 392 3.72 7.04 -21.39
C GLU A 392 3.60 8.54 -21.76
N GLU A 393 3.61 8.88 -23.05
CA GLU A 393 3.55 10.26 -23.54
C GLU A 393 2.14 10.89 -23.56
N SER A 394 1.05 10.14 -23.46
CA SER A 394 -0.30 10.73 -23.65
C SER A 394 -0.86 11.47 -22.42
N LEU A 395 -0.51 11.04 -21.20
CA LEU A 395 -1.03 11.61 -19.95
C LEU A 395 -0.31 12.90 -19.53
N ASP A 396 0.99 13.00 -19.81
CA ASP A 396 1.76 14.24 -19.58
C ASP A 396 1.36 15.33 -20.58
N LEU A 397 1.15 14.96 -21.85
CA LEU A 397 0.77 15.90 -22.91
C LEU A 397 -0.58 16.56 -22.65
N HIS A 398 -1.55 15.82 -22.09
CA HIS A 398 -2.83 16.39 -21.68
C HIS A 398 -2.69 17.51 -20.65
N SER A 399 -1.90 17.26 -19.60
CA SER A 399 -1.69 18.22 -18.51
C SER A 399 -0.93 19.44 -19.00
N ARG A 400 0.01 19.25 -19.93
CA ARG A 400 0.73 20.35 -20.60
C ARG A 400 -0.16 21.18 -21.52
N ILE A 401 -1.09 20.55 -22.26
CA ILE A 401 -2.08 21.27 -23.07
C ILE A 401 -2.98 22.13 -22.18
N GLU A 402 -3.46 21.59 -21.05
CA GLU A 402 -4.31 22.39 -20.14
C GLU A 402 -3.55 23.58 -19.55
N MET A 403 -2.28 23.39 -19.19
CA MET A 403 -1.41 24.46 -18.71
C MET A 403 -1.14 25.53 -19.78
N LEU A 404 -0.94 25.11 -21.05
CA LEU A 404 -0.73 25.99 -22.20
C LEU A 404 -2.00 26.76 -22.58
N VAL A 405 -3.16 26.10 -22.56
CA VAL A 405 -4.46 26.73 -22.80
C VAL A 405 -4.79 27.74 -21.71
N HIS A 406 -4.38 27.47 -20.47
CA HIS A 406 -4.53 28.41 -19.35
C HIS A 406 -3.63 29.64 -19.50
N THR A 407 -2.39 29.48 -19.99
CA THR A 407 -1.45 30.59 -20.21
C THR A 407 -1.68 31.34 -21.52
N HIS A 408 -2.26 30.69 -22.53
CA HIS A 408 -2.50 31.25 -23.87
C HIS A 408 -3.94 30.96 -24.32
N PRO A 409 -4.92 31.78 -23.90
CA PRO A 409 -6.35 31.51 -24.13
C PRO A 409 -6.77 31.36 -25.60
N TRP A 410 -6.00 31.91 -26.55
CA TRP A 410 -6.27 31.77 -27.98
C TRP A 410 -6.12 30.33 -28.50
N LEU A 411 -5.40 29.46 -27.78
CA LEU A 411 -5.27 28.04 -28.12
C LEU A 411 -6.59 27.26 -27.97
N GLN A 412 -7.59 27.81 -27.26
CA GLN A 412 -8.94 27.21 -27.16
C GLN A 412 -9.67 27.14 -28.51
N LEU A 413 -9.21 27.89 -29.52
CA LEU A 413 -9.81 27.93 -30.85
C LEU A 413 -9.45 26.70 -31.71
N PHE A 414 -8.51 25.86 -31.28
CA PHE A 414 -8.07 24.68 -32.02
C PHE A 414 -8.71 23.39 -31.46
N PRO A 415 -9.12 22.45 -32.33
CA PRO A 415 -9.49 21.11 -31.90
C PRO A 415 -8.34 20.44 -31.15
N ARG A 416 -8.70 19.66 -30.14
CA ARG A 416 -7.76 19.11 -29.17
C ARG A 416 -6.74 18.17 -29.80
N GLU A 417 -7.15 17.46 -30.83
CA GLU A 417 -6.34 16.56 -31.64
C GLU A 417 -5.22 17.31 -32.38
N VAL A 418 -5.48 18.55 -32.81
CA VAL A 418 -4.49 19.40 -33.49
C VAL A 418 -3.43 19.88 -32.51
N LEU A 419 -3.81 20.22 -31.28
CA LEU A 419 -2.88 20.62 -30.22
C LEU A 419 -1.97 19.47 -29.80
N LEU A 420 -2.51 18.25 -29.71
CA LEU A 420 -1.73 17.04 -29.42
C LEU A 420 -0.68 16.78 -30.50
N GLN A 421 -1.06 16.90 -31.78
CA GLN A 421 -0.14 16.75 -32.92
C GLN A 421 1.00 17.79 -32.86
N LEU A 422 0.65 19.07 -32.69
CA LEU A 422 1.62 20.17 -32.59
C LEU A 422 2.62 19.99 -31.45
N MET A 423 2.16 19.52 -30.29
CA MET A 423 3.04 19.33 -29.13
C MET A 423 3.92 18.08 -29.23
N SER A 424 3.46 17.03 -29.93
CA SER A 424 4.29 15.87 -30.24
C SER A 424 5.44 16.21 -31.20
N GLU A 425 5.26 17.20 -32.07
CA GLU A 425 6.27 17.63 -33.05
C GLU A 425 7.29 18.63 -32.49
N MET A 426 6.99 19.33 -31.39
CA MET A 426 7.85 20.43 -30.89
C MET A 426 9.04 20.02 -30.02
N GLY A 427 9.10 18.79 -29.49
CA GLY A 427 10.21 18.31 -28.65
C GLY A 427 10.43 19.10 -27.35
N GLU A 428 11.11 18.52 -26.36
CA GLU A 428 11.38 19.21 -25.09
C GLU A 428 12.40 20.35 -25.30
N GLY A 429 11.91 21.60 -25.38
CA GLY A 429 12.75 22.80 -25.32
C GLY A 429 12.46 23.92 -26.33
N ALA A 430 11.42 23.83 -27.16
CA ALA A 430 11.07 24.90 -28.10
C ALA A 430 10.17 25.98 -27.45
N GLU A 431 10.57 27.26 -27.52
CA GLU A 431 9.71 28.40 -27.17
C GLU A 431 8.73 28.72 -28.31
N LEU A 432 7.45 28.97 -27.95
CA LEU A 432 6.42 29.39 -28.90
C LEU A 432 6.72 30.80 -29.44
N PRO A 433 6.53 31.07 -30.76
CA PRO A 433 6.68 32.41 -31.28
C PRO A 433 5.62 33.35 -30.67
N GLY A 434 6.05 34.47 -30.10
CA GLY A 434 5.17 35.52 -29.60
C GLY A 434 4.26 36.08 -30.69
N ALA A 435 3.04 36.45 -30.34
CA ALA A 435 1.96 36.87 -31.23
C ALA A 435 2.22 38.17 -32.05
N ASP A 436 3.41 38.78 -31.97
CA ASP A 436 3.75 40.04 -32.65
C ASP A 436 4.43 39.85 -34.03
N GLY A 437 4.51 38.63 -34.55
CA GLY A 437 5.32 38.29 -35.74
C GLY A 437 4.60 38.00 -37.05
N MET A 438 3.27 37.96 -37.12
CA MET A 438 2.56 37.68 -38.39
C MET A 438 2.13 38.97 -39.10
N GLN A 439 3.06 39.61 -39.80
CA GLN A 439 2.71 40.50 -40.91
C GLN A 439 2.42 39.66 -42.14
N LEU A 440 1.16 39.66 -42.58
CA LEU A 440 0.72 39.14 -43.86
C LEU A 440 1.41 39.94 -44.98
N SER A 441 2.43 39.37 -45.62
CA SER A 441 2.94 39.85 -46.89
C SER A 441 2.06 39.30 -48.01
N GLU A 442 1.26 40.18 -48.61
CA GLU A 442 0.53 39.96 -49.84
C GLU A 442 1.49 39.49 -50.95
N ASN A 443 1.21 38.32 -51.52
CA ASN A 443 1.66 37.98 -52.87
C ASN A 443 0.51 37.30 -53.59
N ILE A 444 -0.19 38.12 -54.37
CA ILE A 444 -1.21 37.72 -55.34
C ILE A 444 -0.51 37.02 -56.51
N PRO A 445 -1.09 35.93 -57.02
CA PRO A 445 -1.23 35.78 -58.46
C PRO A 445 -2.69 35.59 -58.86
N SER A 446 -3.04 36.32 -59.92
CA SER A 446 -4.29 36.33 -60.66
C SER A 446 -4.68 34.97 -61.25
N ASN A 447 -5.97 34.63 -61.21
CA ASN A 447 -6.78 34.35 -62.40
C ASN A 447 -8.24 34.02 -62.04
N ASP A 448 -9.13 34.83 -62.61
CA ASP A 448 -10.37 34.51 -63.32
C ASP A 448 -11.27 33.32 -62.93
N ALA A 449 -12.55 33.69 -62.76
CA ALA A 449 -13.76 33.07 -63.31
C ALA A 449 -14.79 32.50 -62.31
N ASP A 450 -15.87 33.28 -62.20
CA ASP A 450 -17.28 32.90 -62.37
C ASP A 450 -18.12 32.25 -61.26
N PHE A 451 -19.41 32.68 -61.31
CA PHE A 451 -20.65 32.24 -60.67
C PHE A 451 -20.99 32.89 -59.31
N GLU A 452 -21.82 33.93 -59.26
CA GLU A 452 -23.29 34.04 -59.49
C GLU A 452 -24.15 33.67 -58.26
N ASP A 453 -25.24 34.43 -58.13
CA ASP A 453 -26.44 34.32 -57.27
C ASP A 453 -26.37 34.91 -55.84
N LEU A 454 -26.88 36.14 -55.62
CA LEU A 454 -28.29 36.59 -55.44
C LEU A 454 -28.76 36.42 -53.98
N ASP A 455 -28.82 37.54 -53.24
CA ASP A 455 -30.02 38.34 -52.88
C ASP A 455 -30.72 37.80 -51.62
N GLU A 456 -30.69 38.51 -50.48
CA GLU A 456 -31.48 39.69 -50.06
C GLU A 456 -32.76 39.32 -49.28
N GLU A 457 -33.16 40.25 -48.41
CA GLU A 457 -34.38 40.32 -47.58
C GLU A 457 -34.34 39.73 -46.15
N LEU A 458 -34.84 40.37 -45.09
CA LEU A 458 -35.40 41.71 -44.84
C LEU A 458 -35.57 41.89 -43.31
N GLY A 459 -35.50 43.14 -42.82
CA GLY A 459 -36.47 43.65 -41.83
C GLY A 459 -36.13 43.66 -40.34
N ALA A 460 -35.76 44.85 -39.84
CA ALA A 460 -35.93 45.30 -38.44
C ALA A 460 -37.37 45.87 -38.23
N PRO A 461 -37.74 46.67 -37.20
CA PRO A 461 -37.26 46.90 -35.81
C PRO A 461 -38.45 47.06 -34.77
N PHE A 462 -38.16 47.71 -33.62
CA PHE A 462 -39.02 48.34 -32.57
C PHE A 462 -39.18 47.56 -31.25
N GLY A 463 -39.10 48.18 -30.06
CA GLY A 463 -39.11 49.59 -29.68
C GLY A 463 -38.65 49.83 -28.23
N ALA A 464 -38.56 51.11 -27.85
CA ALA A 464 -37.98 51.67 -26.63
C ALA A 464 -39.04 52.05 -25.57
N ASP A 465 -38.51 52.59 -24.45
CA ASP A 465 -39.13 53.34 -23.34
C ASP A 465 -39.61 52.46 -22.15
N ASP A 466 -39.26 52.71 -20.87
CA ASP A 466 -39.15 53.98 -20.15
C ASP A 466 -38.14 54.00 -18.97
N ILE A 467 -37.88 55.23 -18.51
CA ILE A 467 -36.84 55.77 -17.61
C ILE A 467 -37.36 56.01 -16.17
N GLU A 468 -36.50 55.92 -15.13
CA GLU A 468 -36.27 56.91 -14.02
C GLU A 468 -35.49 56.24 -12.85
N GLN A 469 -34.20 56.56 -12.64
CA GLN A 469 -33.59 57.62 -11.78
C GLN A 469 -33.25 57.16 -10.33
N VAL A 470 -31.95 56.99 -9.96
CA VAL A 470 -31.06 57.93 -9.20
C VAL A 470 -31.20 57.73 -7.66
N GLU A 471 -30.20 57.55 -6.78
CA GLU A 471 -28.74 57.76 -6.76
C GLU A 471 -28.09 57.14 -5.48
N GLN A 472 -26.74 57.07 -5.50
CA GLN A 472 -25.77 57.20 -4.38
C GLN A 472 -25.35 56.00 -3.50
N GLY A 473 -24.03 55.75 -3.49
CA GLY A 473 -23.26 55.56 -2.25
C GLY A 473 -22.41 54.28 -2.09
N ASN A 474 -21.18 54.30 -2.59
CA ASN A 474 -20.04 53.38 -2.28
C ASN A 474 -19.54 53.56 -0.80
N PRO A 475 -18.51 52.85 -0.26
CA PRO A 475 -17.84 51.58 -0.63
C PRO A 475 -17.47 50.65 0.58
N LEU A 476 -16.86 49.50 0.26
CA LEU A 476 -15.83 48.69 0.98
C LEU A 476 -15.52 48.96 2.48
N GLN A 477 -15.51 47.89 3.30
CA GLN A 477 -14.53 47.73 4.38
C GLN A 477 -14.31 46.27 4.83
N ASP A 478 -13.04 46.01 5.10
CA ASP A 478 -12.40 44.79 5.58
C ASP A 478 -12.96 44.26 6.91
N VAL A 479 -12.96 42.93 7.09
CA VAL A 479 -13.20 42.29 8.40
C VAL A 479 -11.86 41.85 8.99
N VAL A 480 -11.51 42.55 10.07
CA VAL A 480 -10.37 42.30 10.96
C VAL A 480 -10.68 41.11 11.88
N LEU A 481 -9.68 40.25 12.08
CA LEU A 481 -9.63 39.24 13.14
C LEU A 481 -9.36 39.95 14.47
N GLU A 482 -10.27 39.84 15.43
CA GLU A 482 -10.04 40.26 16.82
C GLU A 482 -9.64 39.04 17.66
N ASP A 483 -8.48 39.19 18.30
CA ASP A 483 -7.95 38.39 19.39
C ASP A 483 -8.88 38.45 20.61
N MET A 484 -9.08 37.31 21.28
CA MET A 484 -9.63 37.28 22.65
C MET A 484 -8.54 36.85 23.62
N GLU A 485 -7.96 37.85 24.29
CA GLU A 485 -7.35 37.73 25.61
C GLU A 485 -8.48 37.73 26.67
N GLU A 486 -8.49 36.74 27.56
CA GLU A 486 -9.10 36.88 28.89
C GLU A 486 -8.05 36.45 29.93
N ASP A 487 -7.67 37.41 30.76
CA ASP A 487 -6.76 37.29 31.89
C ASP A 487 -7.54 37.46 33.21
N SER A 488 -6.95 36.91 34.29
CA SER A 488 -7.24 37.08 35.73
C SER A 488 -8.33 36.15 36.32
N GLU A 489 -8.17 35.51 37.49
CA GLU A 489 -7.49 35.95 38.70
C GLU A 489 -6.81 34.81 39.50
N VAL A 490 -5.79 35.23 40.24
CA VAL A 490 -5.01 34.53 41.26
C VAL A 490 -5.83 34.33 42.54
N SER A 491 -5.72 33.17 43.17
CA SER A 491 -5.79 33.07 44.64
C SER A 491 -4.78 32.05 45.14
N GLU A 492 -3.82 32.56 45.90
CA GLU A 492 -2.97 31.80 46.82
C GLU A 492 -3.80 31.50 48.07
N ASP A 493 -3.69 30.28 48.60
CA ASP A 493 -3.82 30.06 50.04
C ASP A 493 -2.92 28.90 50.47
N GLU A 494 -2.14 29.19 51.51
CA GLU A 494 -1.19 28.33 52.19
C GLU A 494 -1.86 27.24 53.04
N ILE A 495 -1.17 26.10 53.16
CA ILE A 495 -0.87 25.35 54.39
C ILE A 495 -1.98 25.23 55.45
N ASP A 496 -2.49 24.01 55.68
CA ASP A 496 -2.29 23.37 57.00
C ASP A 496 -2.46 21.84 57.00
N THR A 497 -1.77 21.27 57.97
CA THR A 497 -1.53 19.87 58.35
C THR A 497 -2.75 19.13 58.93
N ASP A 498 -2.84 17.82 58.65
CA ASP A 498 -2.90 16.71 59.63
C ASP A 498 -2.82 15.34 58.94
#